data_AF-A0A8B8IN40-F1
#
_entry.id   AF-A0A8B8IN40-F1
#
_cell.length_a   1.000
_cell.length_b   1.000
_cell.length_c   1.000
_cell.angle_alpha   90.00
_cell.angle_beta   90.00
_cell.angle_gamma   90.00
#
_symmetry.space_group_name_H-M   'P 1'
#
loop_
_entity.id
_entity.type
_entity.pdbx_description
1 polymer ?
#
loop_
_entity_poly.entity_id
_entity_poly.type
_entity_poly.pdbx_seq_one_letter_code
_entity_poly.pdbx_strand_id
1 'polypeptide(L)'
;LIFLLTESSEWDSKGISLNKDQKTPSIEEFHQHFPIVFVDKTGYYNICWQMCKGTYYALKRESALAIEILDNGKINGFIPLFMTPATDLLQFDNILRFDSFPEVKENVLSRVPKQTRMNYGLDHLSLVTDTLYNLISKGLSNRVDLIQEIVEANFSWPVKTTLEKAKKEGYKENLMFGFILNENSMNIVDRGPPANMPEAEEFRAFWGDKSELRRFQDGSITEACVWQEGPVLPQILQYLLLQKYGVPAARLRHVGGELAALDAEGEPGPRTRAVLAAFDGLRAQLRELGQLPLDVTAVHGISPVFSYCEPFPAAAGGGAAYTPVNRAVLELTYSGKWPGDLEAFRCLKAAFHLQIAERLKKQYSLPTQAYDSHVDVLKNGLVFRLQIAHPKEITLLRRQVEGGVVKFKESAESVELERETVALPRLRGALHGLQRRHPGFGATARLLRRWLASHLLAPHFAPELCALLAAAATQRAGGARAGAERAAL
;
A
#
# COMPACT_ATOMS: atom_id res chain seq x y z
N LEU A 1 -22.47 -20.53 -4.17
CA LEU A 1 -23.39 -20.20 -5.29
C LEU A 1 -23.79 -18.72 -5.29
N ILE A 2 -24.40 -18.18 -4.23
CA ILE A 2 -24.81 -16.76 -4.18
C ILE A 2 -23.64 -15.80 -4.43
N PHE A 3 -22.49 -16.03 -3.79
CA PHE A 3 -21.29 -15.21 -4.04
C PHE A 3 -20.84 -15.23 -5.51
N LEU A 4 -20.83 -16.40 -6.15
CA LEU A 4 -20.47 -16.55 -7.58
C LEU A 4 -21.42 -15.78 -8.50
N LEU A 5 -22.73 -15.87 -8.25
CA LEU A 5 -23.74 -15.14 -9.03
C LEU A 5 -23.62 -13.62 -8.83
N THR A 6 -23.25 -13.18 -7.64
CA THR A 6 -23.12 -11.76 -7.31
C THR A 6 -21.85 -11.16 -7.91
N GLU A 7 -20.72 -11.86 -7.82
CA GLU A 7 -19.44 -11.44 -8.40
C GLU A 7 -19.53 -11.28 -9.93
N SER A 8 -20.16 -12.24 -10.61
CA SER A 8 -20.34 -12.22 -12.07
C SER A 8 -21.53 -11.38 -12.55
N SER A 9 -22.29 -10.77 -11.64
CA SER A 9 -23.47 -9.98 -12.00
C SER A 9 -23.10 -8.64 -12.65
N GLU A 10 -23.97 -8.14 -13.53
CA GLU A 10 -23.86 -6.85 -14.20
C GLU A 10 -25.16 -6.03 -14.01
N TRP A 11 -25.61 -5.94 -12.76
CA TRP A 11 -26.88 -5.27 -12.42
C TRP A 11 -26.84 -3.76 -12.61
N ASP A 12 -25.63 -3.18 -12.70
CA ASP A 12 -25.38 -1.75 -12.92
C ASP A 12 -25.40 -1.35 -14.40
N SER A 13 -25.34 -2.30 -15.32
CA SER A 13 -25.25 -2.04 -16.76
C SER A 13 -26.26 -2.85 -17.58
N LYS A 14 -26.28 -4.18 -17.43
CA LYS A 14 -27.25 -5.05 -18.12
C LYS A 14 -28.54 -5.24 -17.35
N GLY A 15 -28.50 -5.06 -16.02
CA GLY A 15 -29.64 -5.36 -15.15
C GLY A 15 -30.02 -6.85 -15.15
N ILE A 16 -31.04 -7.20 -14.37
CA ILE A 16 -31.67 -8.51 -14.40
C ILE A 16 -33.17 -8.37 -14.16
N SER A 17 -33.97 -9.22 -14.81
CA SER A 17 -35.41 -9.32 -14.56
C SER A 17 -35.82 -10.77 -14.36
N LEU A 18 -36.65 -11.01 -13.34
CA LEU A 18 -37.30 -12.32 -13.14
C LEU A 18 -38.58 -12.44 -13.97
N ASN A 19 -39.09 -11.34 -14.51
CA ASN A 19 -40.24 -11.35 -15.40
C ASN A 19 -39.81 -11.64 -16.85
N LYS A 20 -40.57 -12.51 -17.51
CA LYS A 20 -40.37 -12.90 -18.92
C LYS A 20 -41.36 -12.20 -19.87
N ASP A 21 -42.32 -11.45 -19.34
CA ASP A 21 -43.37 -10.78 -20.10
C ASP A 21 -42.90 -9.45 -20.70
N GLN A 22 -43.08 -9.27 -22.01
CA GLN A 22 -42.70 -8.06 -22.75
C GLN A 22 -43.63 -6.85 -22.55
N LYS A 23 -44.69 -6.99 -21.74
CA LYS A 23 -45.67 -5.92 -21.48
C LYS A 23 -45.28 -5.01 -20.32
N THR A 24 -44.14 -5.26 -19.70
CA THR A 24 -43.65 -4.53 -18.53
C THR A 24 -42.54 -3.53 -18.92
N PRO A 25 -42.25 -2.53 -18.08
CA PRO A 25 -41.18 -1.57 -18.34
C PRO A 25 -39.86 -2.28 -18.65
N SER A 26 -39.14 -1.77 -19.63
CA SER A 26 -37.86 -2.36 -20.06
C SER A 26 -36.76 -2.15 -19.02
N ILE A 27 -35.72 -2.99 -19.04
CA ILE A 27 -34.57 -2.82 -18.15
C ILE A 27 -33.86 -1.48 -18.44
N GLU A 28 -33.82 -1.07 -19.71
CA GLU A 28 -33.29 0.22 -20.15
C GLU A 28 -34.06 1.40 -19.54
N GLU A 29 -35.38 1.28 -19.40
CA GLU A 29 -36.22 2.28 -18.75
C GLU A 29 -35.93 2.36 -17.24
N PHE A 30 -35.70 1.22 -16.57
CA PHE A 30 -35.26 1.23 -15.18
C PHE A 30 -33.87 1.89 -15.02
N HIS A 31 -32.92 1.63 -15.91
CA HIS A 31 -31.57 2.22 -15.87
C HIS A 31 -31.55 3.73 -16.09
N GLN A 32 -32.60 4.32 -16.66
CA GLN A 32 -32.73 5.78 -16.75
C GLN A 32 -32.94 6.43 -15.37
N HIS A 33 -33.40 5.65 -14.39
CA HIS A 33 -33.80 6.16 -13.07
C HIS A 33 -33.01 5.55 -11.91
N PHE A 34 -32.53 4.31 -12.06
CA PHE A 34 -31.83 3.58 -11.00
C PHE A 34 -30.43 3.19 -11.45
N PRO A 35 -29.42 3.33 -10.58
CA PRO A 35 -28.07 2.89 -10.90
C PRO A 35 -27.93 1.37 -10.97
N ILE A 36 -28.76 0.62 -10.22
CA ILE A 36 -28.74 -0.84 -10.10
C ILE A 36 -30.14 -1.38 -10.34
N VAL A 37 -30.27 -2.34 -11.24
CA VAL A 37 -31.57 -2.86 -11.70
C VAL A 37 -31.66 -4.37 -11.47
N PHE A 38 -32.53 -4.76 -10.54
CA PHE A 38 -32.98 -6.13 -10.35
C PHE A 38 -34.51 -6.13 -10.24
N VAL A 39 -35.18 -6.47 -11.34
CA VAL A 39 -36.64 -6.47 -11.43
C VAL A 39 -37.22 -7.80 -10.94
N ASP A 40 -38.26 -7.68 -10.12
CA ASP A 40 -39.00 -8.81 -9.56
C ASP A 40 -39.80 -9.60 -10.62
N LYS A 41 -40.53 -10.62 -10.18
CA LYS A 41 -41.35 -11.46 -11.07
C LYS A 41 -42.51 -10.71 -11.73
N THR A 42 -42.99 -9.60 -11.13
CA THR A 42 -44.09 -8.82 -11.70
C THR A 42 -43.65 -7.94 -12.85
N GLY A 43 -42.35 -7.62 -12.94
CA GLY A 43 -41.80 -6.72 -13.96
C GLY A 43 -41.92 -5.23 -13.62
N TYR A 44 -42.52 -4.87 -12.48
CA TYR A 44 -42.79 -3.48 -12.11
C TYR A 44 -41.99 -3.01 -10.89
N TYR A 45 -41.37 -3.91 -10.15
CA TYR A 45 -40.67 -3.55 -8.92
C TYR A 45 -39.17 -3.84 -9.03
N ASN A 46 -38.35 -2.79 -8.94
CA ASN A 46 -36.92 -2.92 -8.78
C ASN A 46 -36.59 -3.23 -7.31
N ILE A 47 -36.11 -4.44 -7.03
CA ILE A 47 -35.69 -4.88 -5.70
C ILE A 47 -34.54 -4.01 -5.18
N CYS A 48 -33.69 -3.52 -6.09
CA CYS A 48 -32.53 -2.68 -5.81
C CYS A 48 -32.84 -1.18 -5.82
N TRP A 49 -34.09 -0.74 -5.66
CA TRP A 49 -34.47 0.67 -5.84
C TRP A 49 -33.74 1.68 -4.91
N GLN A 50 -33.27 1.26 -3.73
CA GLN A 50 -32.41 2.07 -2.83
C GLN A 50 -30.91 1.74 -2.91
N MET A 51 -30.52 0.77 -3.73
CA MET A 51 -29.13 0.34 -3.79
C MET A 51 -28.32 1.34 -4.61
N CYS A 52 -27.37 1.99 -3.94
CA CYS A 52 -26.40 2.87 -4.56
C CYS A 52 -25.27 2.06 -5.24
N LYS A 53 -24.55 2.70 -6.17
CA LYS A 53 -23.43 2.06 -6.90
C LYS A 53 -22.32 1.57 -5.97
N GLY A 54 -21.95 2.37 -4.97
CA GLY A 54 -20.88 2.01 -4.03
C GLY A 54 -21.21 0.75 -3.24
N THR A 55 -22.43 0.65 -2.70
CA THR A 55 -22.93 -0.54 -2.02
C THR A 55 -22.91 -1.79 -2.92
N TYR A 56 -23.34 -1.66 -4.18
CA TYR A 56 -23.31 -2.78 -5.13
C TYR A 56 -21.87 -3.23 -5.45
N TYR A 57 -20.97 -2.29 -5.73
CA TYR A 57 -19.56 -2.62 -6.00
C TYR A 57 -18.85 -3.21 -4.78
N ALA A 58 -19.18 -2.73 -3.57
CA ALA A 58 -18.70 -3.33 -2.33
C ALA A 58 -19.20 -4.78 -2.20
N LEU A 59 -20.48 -5.04 -2.47
CA LEU A 59 -21.05 -6.38 -2.43
C LEU A 59 -20.38 -7.33 -3.44
N LYS A 60 -20.12 -6.85 -4.68
CA LYS A 60 -19.38 -7.62 -5.69
C LYS A 60 -17.98 -7.96 -5.20
N ARG A 61 -17.26 -6.96 -4.68
CA ARG A 61 -15.89 -7.12 -4.18
C ARG A 61 -15.83 -8.11 -3.01
N GLU A 62 -16.70 -7.97 -2.02
CA GLU A 62 -16.76 -8.89 -0.88
C GLU A 62 -17.15 -10.31 -1.31
N SER A 63 -18.00 -10.45 -2.34
CA SER A 63 -18.32 -11.74 -2.94
C SER A 63 -17.09 -12.38 -3.61
N ALA A 64 -16.30 -11.60 -4.35
CA ALA A 64 -15.04 -12.07 -4.95
C ALA A 64 -14.04 -12.54 -3.89
N LEU A 65 -13.83 -11.74 -2.85
CA LEU A 65 -12.97 -12.10 -1.72
C LEU A 65 -13.46 -13.35 -1.00
N ALA A 66 -14.77 -13.51 -0.85
CA ALA A 66 -15.33 -14.70 -0.23
C ALA A 66 -15.07 -15.97 -1.06
N ILE A 67 -15.15 -15.88 -2.39
CA ILE A 67 -14.81 -17.00 -3.29
C ILE A 67 -13.33 -17.36 -3.15
N GLU A 68 -12.42 -16.37 -3.15
CA GLU A 68 -10.99 -16.63 -2.94
C GLU A 68 -10.70 -17.33 -1.61
N ILE A 69 -11.38 -16.94 -0.53
CA ILE A 69 -11.23 -17.59 0.78
C ILE A 69 -11.74 -19.03 0.73
N LEU A 70 -12.88 -19.28 0.09
CA LEU A 70 -13.51 -20.61 0.01
C LEU A 70 -12.73 -21.57 -0.89
N ASP A 71 -12.10 -21.06 -1.96
CA ASP A 71 -11.27 -21.85 -2.88
C ASP A 71 -9.89 -22.18 -2.29
N ASN A 72 -9.47 -21.48 -1.23
CA ASN A 72 -8.18 -21.71 -0.59
C ASN A 72 -8.22 -22.88 0.40
N GLY A 73 -7.93 -24.08 -0.10
CA GLY A 73 -7.87 -25.31 0.71
C GLY A 73 -6.80 -25.34 1.82
N LYS A 74 -5.96 -24.31 1.96
CA LYS A 74 -4.93 -24.22 3.01
C LYS A 74 -5.43 -23.50 4.27
N ILE A 75 -6.62 -22.90 4.24
CA ILE A 75 -7.09 -21.99 5.29
C ILE A 75 -8.49 -22.40 5.72
N ASN A 76 -8.75 -22.38 7.02
CA ASN A 76 -10.12 -22.43 7.53
C ASN A 76 -10.82 -21.10 7.24
N GLY A 77 -11.53 -21.02 6.11
CA GLY A 77 -12.23 -19.81 5.68
C GLY A 77 -13.40 -19.38 6.56
N PHE A 78 -13.91 -20.24 7.45
CA PHE A 78 -15.10 -19.94 8.24
C PHE A 78 -14.93 -18.74 9.19
N ILE A 79 -13.80 -18.69 9.90
CA ILE A 79 -13.51 -17.63 10.87
C ILE A 79 -13.41 -16.24 10.20
N PRO A 80 -12.60 -16.05 9.14
CA PRO A 80 -12.51 -14.75 8.48
C PRO A 80 -13.83 -14.33 7.79
N LEU A 81 -14.62 -15.27 7.29
CA LEU A 81 -15.89 -14.96 6.60
C LEU A 81 -17.03 -14.59 7.55
N PHE A 82 -17.17 -15.28 8.68
CA PHE A 82 -18.39 -15.20 9.49
C PHE A 82 -18.15 -14.75 10.94
N MET A 83 -16.93 -14.87 11.45
CA MET A 83 -16.62 -14.62 12.87
C MET A 83 -15.77 -13.37 13.09
N THR A 84 -15.32 -12.71 12.03
CA THR A 84 -14.45 -11.54 12.10
C THR A 84 -15.22 -10.27 11.75
N PRO A 85 -15.59 -9.42 12.71
CA PRO A 85 -16.25 -8.17 12.41
C PRO A 85 -15.27 -7.24 11.67
N ALA A 86 -15.69 -6.75 10.51
CA ALA A 86 -14.92 -5.77 9.76
C ALA A 86 -15.33 -4.36 10.23
N THR A 87 -14.43 -3.63 10.87
CA THR A 87 -14.64 -2.22 11.21
C THR A 87 -14.23 -1.31 10.04
N ASP A 88 -14.84 -0.14 9.90
CA ASP A 88 -14.60 0.76 8.76
C ASP A 88 -13.12 1.11 8.58
N LEU A 89 -12.40 1.36 9.69
CA LEU A 89 -10.95 1.66 9.69
C LEU A 89 -10.08 0.51 9.17
N LEU A 90 -10.58 -0.72 9.25
CA LEU A 90 -9.91 -1.89 8.69
C LEU A 90 -10.43 -2.20 7.30
N GLN A 91 -11.64 -1.76 6.92
CA GLN A 91 -12.24 -1.97 5.60
C GLN A 91 -11.63 -1.06 4.52
N PHE A 92 -11.41 0.20 4.85
CA PHE A 92 -11.00 1.23 3.90
C PHE A 92 -9.60 1.76 4.19
N ASP A 93 -8.88 2.14 3.14
CA ASP A 93 -7.57 2.77 3.27
C ASP A 93 -7.71 4.23 3.72
N ASN A 94 -8.74 4.92 3.22
CA ASN A 94 -9.06 6.30 3.59
C ASN A 94 -10.57 6.43 3.81
N ILE A 95 -10.97 7.29 4.75
CA ILE A 95 -12.38 7.63 4.99
C ILE A 95 -12.53 9.15 4.97
N LEU A 96 -13.43 9.66 4.15
CA LEU A 96 -13.90 11.03 4.19
C LEU A 96 -15.10 11.13 5.13
N ARG A 97 -15.00 11.99 6.14
CA ARG A 97 -16.07 12.34 7.08
C ARG A 97 -16.45 13.81 6.94
N PHE A 98 -17.71 14.12 7.19
CA PHE A 98 -18.18 15.50 7.27
C PHE A 98 -18.41 15.89 8.74
N ASP A 99 -17.77 16.96 9.22
CA ASP A 99 -17.93 17.40 10.61
C ASP A 99 -19.37 17.91 10.90
N SER A 100 -20.06 18.42 9.87
CA SER A 100 -21.48 18.80 9.92
C SER A 100 -22.15 18.38 8.61
N PHE A 101 -22.63 17.14 8.55
CA PHE A 101 -23.34 16.64 7.37
C PHE A 101 -24.62 17.45 7.02
N PRO A 102 -25.44 17.94 7.98
CA PRO A 102 -26.63 18.73 7.63
C PRO A 102 -26.33 19.98 6.80
N GLU A 103 -25.23 20.68 7.08
CA GLU A 103 -24.82 21.86 6.29
C GLU A 103 -24.34 21.46 4.88
N VAL A 104 -23.59 20.36 4.78
CA VAL A 104 -23.17 19.80 3.49
C VAL A 104 -24.40 19.40 2.66
N LYS A 105 -25.38 18.75 3.30
CA LYS A 105 -26.65 18.35 2.70
C LYS A 105 -27.39 19.57 2.14
N GLU A 106 -27.53 20.64 2.91
CA GLU A 106 -28.17 21.88 2.45
C GLU A 106 -27.43 22.53 1.27
N ASN A 107 -26.09 22.61 1.35
CA ASN A 107 -25.26 23.15 0.27
C ASN A 107 -25.44 22.38 -1.04
N VAL A 108 -25.44 21.05 -0.97
CA VAL A 108 -25.69 20.19 -2.14
C VAL A 108 -27.10 20.41 -2.68
N LEU A 109 -28.13 20.35 -1.83
CA LEU A 109 -29.52 20.53 -2.23
C LEU A 109 -29.79 21.90 -2.88
N SER A 110 -29.13 22.96 -2.42
CA SER A 110 -29.28 24.30 -2.98
C SER A 110 -28.77 24.44 -4.41
N ARG A 111 -27.81 23.61 -4.82
CA ARG A 111 -27.16 23.66 -6.13
C ARG A 111 -27.64 22.59 -7.10
N VAL A 112 -28.27 21.53 -6.61
CA VAL A 112 -28.87 20.49 -7.45
C VAL A 112 -30.10 21.03 -8.20
N PRO A 113 -30.24 20.74 -9.51
CA PRO A 113 -31.38 21.17 -10.31
C PRO A 113 -32.73 20.76 -9.70
N LYS A 114 -33.75 21.62 -9.86
CA LYS A 114 -35.09 21.37 -9.31
C LYS A 114 -35.71 20.07 -9.83
N GLN A 115 -35.49 19.73 -11.11
CA GLN A 115 -36.01 18.50 -11.70
C GLN A 115 -35.46 17.25 -11.03
N THR A 116 -34.15 17.21 -10.78
CA THR A 116 -33.51 16.11 -10.03
C THR A 116 -34.05 16.03 -8.60
N ARG A 117 -34.25 17.17 -7.92
CA ARG A 117 -34.86 17.18 -6.58
C ARG A 117 -36.28 16.61 -6.57
N MET A 118 -37.07 16.87 -7.60
CA MET A 118 -38.43 16.32 -7.70
C MET A 118 -38.44 14.80 -7.87
N ASN A 119 -37.47 14.22 -8.57
CA ASN A 119 -37.37 12.76 -8.77
C ASN A 119 -37.15 11.99 -7.46
N TYR A 120 -36.43 12.57 -6.50
CA TYR A 120 -36.18 11.95 -5.19
C TYR A 120 -37.24 12.32 -4.13
N GLY A 121 -38.06 13.34 -4.39
CA GLY A 121 -39.11 13.77 -3.48
C GLY A 121 -38.58 14.13 -2.08
N LEU A 122 -39.01 13.36 -1.07
CA LEU A 122 -38.60 13.55 0.33
C LEU A 122 -37.28 12.84 0.68
N ASP A 123 -36.76 11.97 -0.19
CA ASP A 123 -35.53 11.23 0.04
C ASP A 123 -34.28 12.06 -0.33
N HIS A 124 -34.08 13.14 0.41
CA HIS A 124 -32.95 14.04 0.23
C HIS A 124 -31.62 13.37 0.54
N LEU A 125 -31.60 12.33 1.39
CA LEU A 125 -30.36 11.64 1.76
C LEU A 125 -29.84 10.85 0.56
N SER A 126 -30.66 10.03 -0.08
CA SER A 126 -30.26 9.28 -1.28
C SER A 126 -29.80 10.21 -2.41
N LEU A 127 -30.52 11.33 -2.63
CA LEU A 127 -30.12 12.33 -3.62
C LEU A 127 -28.70 12.85 -3.36
N VAL A 128 -28.43 13.25 -2.11
CA VAL A 128 -27.14 13.84 -1.73
C VAL A 128 -26.04 12.79 -1.80
N THR A 129 -26.31 11.56 -1.34
CA THR A 129 -25.38 10.44 -1.44
C THR A 129 -24.99 10.15 -2.89
N ASP A 130 -25.96 10.00 -3.80
CA ASP A 130 -25.70 9.75 -5.23
C ASP A 130 -24.96 10.90 -5.89
N THR A 131 -25.36 12.13 -5.56
CA THR A 131 -24.75 13.34 -6.10
C THR A 131 -23.27 13.45 -5.71
N LEU A 132 -22.95 13.18 -4.44
CA LEU A 132 -21.58 13.18 -3.95
C LEU A 132 -20.80 11.99 -4.48
N TYR A 133 -21.38 10.79 -4.51
CA TYR A 133 -20.76 9.60 -5.07
C TYR A 133 -20.32 9.83 -6.52
N ASN A 134 -21.22 10.36 -7.37
CA ASN A 134 -20.91 10.61 -8.78
C ASN A 134 -19.83 11.69 -8.96
N LEU A 135 -19.85 12.74 -8.12
CA LEU A 135 -18.78 13.75 -8.13
C LEU A 135 -17.43 13.13 -7.77
N ILE A 136 -17.39 12.35 -6.68
CA ILE A 136 -16.19 11.74 -6.15
C ILE A 136 -15.64 10.69 -7.12
N SER A 137 -16.50 9.83 -7.68
CA SER A 137 -16.15 8.82 -8.67
C SER A 137 -15.56 9.45 -9.93
N LYS A 138 -16.18 10.51 -10.47
CA LYS A 138 -15.64 11.25 -11.62
C LYS A 138 -14.31 11.94 -11.30
N GLY A 139 -14.17 12.46 -10.09
CA GLY A 139 -12.97 13.17 -9.63
C GLY A 139 -11.76 12.28 -9.37
N LEU A 140 -11.97 11.13 -8.73
CA LEU A 140 -10.90 10.20 -8.37
C LEU A 140 -10.54 9.24 -9.52
N SER A 141 -11.47 8.98 -10.44
CA SER A 141 -11.21 8.18 -11.66
C SER A 141 -10.48 6.87 -11.33
N ASN A 142 -9.31 6.62 -11.94
CA ASN A 142 -8.54 5.38 -11.83
C ASN A 142 -7.67 5.27 -10.56
N ARG A 143 -7.86 6.14 -9.56
CA ARG A 143 -7.07 6.16 -8.30
C ARG A 143 -7.62 5.24 -7.20
N VAL A 144 -8.88 4.84 -7.34
CA VAL A 144 -9.62 4.07 -6.35
C VAL A 144 -10.20 2.82 -7.00
N ASP A 145 -10.11 1.70 -6.30
CA ASP A 145 -10.76 0.45 -6.69
C ASP A 145 -12.17 0.33 -6.12
N LEU A 146 -12.44 1.01 -4.99
CA LEU A 146 -13.76 1.08 -4.38
C LEU A 146 -14.02 2.44 -3.77
N ILE A 147 -15.24 2.94 -3.99
CA ILE A 147 -15.85 4.02 -3.22
C ILE A 147 -17.11 3.42 -2.60
N GLN A 148 -17.28 3.54 -1.28
CA GLN A 148 -18.46 3.08 -0.59
C GLN A 148 -19.00 4.16 0.35
N GLU A 149 -20.26 4.52 0.17
CA GLU A 149 -21.02 5.32 1.12
C GLU A 149 -21.26 4.55 2.42
N ILE A 150 -21.04 5.23 3.55
CA ILE A 150 -21.34 4.73 4.89
C ILE A 150 -22.36 5.68 5.47
N VAL A 151 -23.61 5.21 5.55
CA VAL A 151 -24.76 6.01 5.98
C VAL A 151 -25.14 5.63 7.41
N GLU A 152 -25.00 6.58 8.34
CA GLU A 152 -25.47 6.44 9.72
C GLU A 152 -26.70 7.34 9.90
N ALA A 153 -27.86 6.82 9.52
CA ALA A 153 -29.15 7.52 9.64
C ALA A 153 -30.21 6.70 10.37
N ASN A 154 -29.81 5.61 11.04
CA ASN A 154 -30.70 4.76 11.80
C ASN A 154 -31.33 5.56 12.93
N PHE A 155 -32.66 5.61 12.92
CA PHE A 155 -33.44 6.42 13.86
C PHE A 155 -34.61 5.62 14.38
N SER A 156 -34.64 5.44 15.69
CA SER A 156 -35.75 4.82 16.41
C SER A 156 -36.23 5.77 17.49
N TRP A 157 -37.55 5.79 17.70
CA TRP A 157 -38.17 6.60 18.74
C TRP A 157 -39.34 5.85 19.36
N PRO A 158 -39.72 6.18 20.62
CA PRO A 158 -40.88 5.56 21.25
C PRO A 158 -42.17 5.90 20.50
N VAL A 159 -43.07 4.93 20.35
CA VAL A 159 -44.36 5.09 19.66
C VAL A 159 -45.22 6.23 20.23
N LYS A 160 -45.03 6.58 21.50
CA LYS A 160 -45.74 7.67 22.18
C LYS A 160 -45.24 9.08 21.81
N THR A 161 -44.14 9.18 21.07
CA THR A 161 -43.52 10.46 20.70
C THR A 161 -43.82 10.79 19.25
N THR A 162 -44.18 12.04 18.97
CA THR A 162 -44.36 12.50 17.58
C THR A 162 -43.02 12.52 16.84
N LEU A 163 -43.05 12.28 15.52
CA LEU A 163 -41.85 12.27 14.69
C LEU A 163 -41.06 13.58 14.79
N GLU A 164 -41.75 14.73 14.84
CA GLU A 164 -41.13 16.04 14.92
C GLU A 164 -40.33 16.23 16.22
N LYS A 165 -40.93 15.84 17.35
CA LYS A 165 -40.27 15.92 18.65
C LYS A 165 -39.07 14.99 18.70
N ALA A 166 -39.26 13.75 18.25
CA ALA A 166 -38.19 12.77 18.21
C ALA A 166 -37.02 13.24 17.32
N LYS A 167 -37.30 13.85 16.16
CA LYS A 167 -36.28 14.40 15.27
C LYS A 167 -35.47 15.51 15.92
N LYS A 168 -36.13 16.42 16.64
CA LYS A 168 -35.46 17.49 17.38
C LYS A 168 -34.57 16.97 18.52
N GLU A 169 -34.97 15.88 19.16
CA GLU A 169 -34.31 15.37 20.37
C GLU A 169 -33.13 14.43 20.09
N GLY A 170 -33.12 13.70 18.96
CA GLY A 170 -32.09 12.67 18.77
C GLY A 170 -31.84 12.20 17.35
N TYR A 171 -32.48 12.78 16.32
CA TYR A 171 -32.18 12.36 14.95
C TYR A 171 -30.84 12.92 14.50
N LYS A 172 -29.95 12.01 14.11
CA LYS A 172 -28.66 12.35 13.50
C LYS A 172 -28.53 11.59 12.19
N GLU A 173 -28.14 12.31 11.17
CA GLU A 173 -27.73 11.74 9.89
C GLU A 173 -26.24 12.04 9.72
N ASN A 174 -25.45 11.00 9.53
CA ASN A 174 -24.08 11.14 9.04
C ASN A 174 -23.92 10.39 7.73
N LEU A 175 -23.11 10.96 6.84
CA LEU A 175 -22.63 10.32 5.64
C LEU A 175 -21.10 10.33 5.68
N MET A 176 -20.49 9.23 5.29
CA MET A 176 -19.06 9.13 5.06
C MET A 176 -18.81 8.39 3.76
N PHE A 177 -17.59 8.51 3.23
CA PHE A 177 -17.15 7.73 2.08
C PHE A 177 -15.86 7.00 2.41
N GLY A 178 -15.90 5.68 2.35
CA GLY A 178 -14.73 4.83 2.42
C GLY A 178 -14.11 4.63 1.04
N PHE A 179 -12.78 4.61 0.99
CA PHE A 179 -11.99 4.45 -0.22
C PHE A 179 -11.02 3.28 -0.10
N ILE A 180 -10.95 2.46 -1.15
CA ILE A 180 -9.87 1.51 -1.36
C ILE A 180 -9.01 2.05 -2.49
N LEU A 181 -7.75 2.30 -2.20
CA LEU A 181 -6.81 2.96 -3.11
C LEU A 181 -6.05 1.94 -3.94
N ASN A 182 -5.71 2.30 -5.16
CA ASN A 182 -4.82 1.51 -6.00
C ASN A 182 -3.46 2.19 -6.21
N GLU A 183 -2.63 1.60 -7.07
CA GLU A 183 -1.27 2.07 -7.36
C GLU A 183 -1.21 3.50 -7.94
N ASN A 184 -2.30 3.99 -8.56
CA ASN A 184 -2.37 5.32 -9.14
C ASN A 184 -2.74 6.41 -8.13
N SER A 185 -3.12 6.04 -6.91
CA SER A 185 -3.60 6.97 -5.88
C SER A 185 -2.61 8.11 -5.56
N MET A 186 -1.31 7.84 -5.65
CA MET A 186 -0.23 8.80 -5.34
C MET A 186 0.26 9.59 -6.57
N ASN A 187 -0.30 9.36 -7.76
CA ASN A 187 0.11 10.07 -8.97
C ASN A 187 -0.18 11.57 -8.83
N ILE A 188 0.80 12.42 -9.08
CA ILE A 188 0.66 13.87 -8.93
C ILE A 188 -0.09 14.50 -10.12
N VAL A 189 -0.14 13.80 -11.25
CA VAL A 189 -0.76 14.29 -12.49
C VAL A 189 -1.93 13.40 -12.87
N ASP A 190 -3.11 14.01 -13.03
CA ASP A 190 -4.24 13.39 -13.73
C ASP A 190 -4.17 13.74 -15.20
N ARG A 191 -4.02 12.73 -16.05
CA ARG A 191 -4.06 12.92 -17.50
C ARG A 191 -5.52 12.88 -17.96
N GLY A 192 -5.96 13.98 -18.56
CA GLY A 192 -7.24 14.09 -19.24
C GLY A 192 -7.16 13.65 -20.71
N PRO A 193 -8.24 13.88 -21.46
CA PRO A 193 -8.30 13.57 -22.89
C PRO A 193 -7.40 14.50 -23.73
N PRO A 194 -7.05 14.09 -24.97
CA PRO A 194 -6.36 14.95 -25.93
C PRO A 194 -7.10 16.25 -26.19
N ALA A 195 -6.36 17.36 -26.30
CA ALA A 195 -6.93 18.72 -26.36
C ALA A 195 -7.87 18.98 -27.55
N ASN A 196 -7.80 18.15 -28.59
CA ASN A 196 -8.58 18.24 -29.81
C ASN A 196 -9.90 17.46 -29.77
N MET A 197 -10.16 16.72 -28.69
CA MET A 197 -11.34 15.88 -28.55
C MET A 197 -12.45 16.62 -27.77
N PRO A 198 -13.75 16.40 -28.08
CA PRO A 198 -14.85 17.08 -27.37
C PRO A 198 -14.85 16.81 -25.86
N GLU A 199 -14.36 15.64 -25.44
CA GLU A 199 -14.21 15.27 -24.04
C GLU A 199 -13.27 16.24 -23.27
N ALA A 200 -12.38 16.96 -23.95
CA ALA A 200 -11.53 17.98 -23.33
C ALA A 200 -12.32 19.21 -22.87
N GLU A 201 -13.42 19.55 -23.55
CA GLU A 201 -14.33 20.61 -23.08
C GLU A 201 -15.04 20.19 -21.80
N GLU A 202 -15.51 18.95 -21.73
CA GLU A 202 -16.12 18.41 -20.51
C GLU A 202 -15.13 18.34 -19.36
N PHE A 203 -13.88 17.97 -19.64
CA PHE A 203 -12.81 17.93 -18.65
C PHE A 203 -12.52 19.34 -18.10
N ARG A 204 -12.36 20.34 -18.98
CA ARG A 204 -12.18 21.74 -18.58
C ARG A 204 -13.37 22.28 -17.79
N ALA A 205 -14.61 21.98 -18.21
CA ALA A 205 -15.80 22.41 -17.49
C ALA A 205 -15.92 21.73 -16.12
N PHE A 206 -15.49 20.47 -16.00
CA PHE A 206 -15.50 19.74 -14.75
C PHE A 206 -14.45 20.29 -13.78
N TRP A 207 -13.20 20.44 -14.21
CA TRP A 207 -12.08 20.86 -13.36
C TRP A 207 -11.92 22.36 -13.23
N GLY A 208 -12.50 23.18 -14.10
CA GLY A 208 -12.36 24.64 -14.09
C GLY A 208 -10.89 25.07 -14.12
N ASP A 209 -10.52 25.98 -13.23
CA ASP A 209 -9.18 26.58 -13.14
C ASP A 209 -8.05 25.59 -12.82
N LYS A 210 -8.39 24.35 -12.43
CA LYS A 210 -7.40 23.30 -12.16
C LYS A 210 -6.92 22.58 -13.44
N SER A 211 -7.65 22.71 -14.54
CA SER A 211 -7.29 22.11 -15.83
C SER A 211 -6.24 22.96 -16.55
N GLU A 212 -5.15 22.34 -16.98
CA GLU A 212 -4.12 22.97 -17.81
C GLU A 212 -3.73 22.09 -19.01
N LEU A 213 -3.34 22.72 -20.11
CA LEU A 213 -2.75 22.03 -21.25
C LEU A 213 -1.31 21.63 -20.93
N ARG A 214 -1.01 20.33 -21.00
CA ARG A 214 0.31 19.81 -20.68
C ARG A 214 0.85 18.94 -21.81
N ARG A 215 2.11 19.20 -22.18
CA ARG A 215 2.88 18.34 -23.09
C ARG A 215 3.65 17.29 -22.29
N PHE A 216 3.48 16.02 -22.63
CA PHE A 216 4.18 14.90 -21.99
C PHE A 216 5.45 14.49 -22.75
N GLN A 217 6.29 13.67 -22.13
CA GLN A 217 7.56 13.20 -22.72
C GLN A 217 7.36 12.38 -24.00
N ASP A 218 6.19 11.76 -24.14
CA ASP A 218 5.74 11.06 -25.36
C ASP A 218 5.31 12.02 -26.50
N GLY A 219 5.35 13.34 -26.26
CA GLY A 219 4.96 14.37 -27.23
C GLY A 219 3.46 14.66 -27.27
N SER A 220 2.63 13.89 -26.54
CA SER A 220 1.18 14.12 -26.46
C SER A 220 0.85 15.42 -25.74
N ILE A 221 -0.22 16.10 -26.20
CA ILE A 221 -0.76 17.31 -25.57
C ILE A 221 -2.18 16.99 -25.13
N THR A 222 -2.40 16.92 -23.82
CA THR A 222 -3.70 16.63 -23.22
C THR A 222 -4.06 17.71 -22.21
N GLU A 223 -5.34 17.79 -21.87
CA GLU A 223 -5.73 18.43 -20.62
C GLU A 223 -5.17 17.63 -19.44
N ALA A 224 -4.79 18.30 -18.36
CA ALA A 224 -4.27 17.66 -17.16
C ALA A 224 -4.53 18.48 -15.90
N CYS A 225 -4.61 17.81 -14.75
CA CYS A 225 -4.60 18.43 -13.43
C CYS A 225 -3.32 18.05 -12.69
N VAL A 226 -2.64 19.03 -12.09
CA VAL A 226 -1.39 18.81 -11.33
C VAL A 226 -1.62 19.13 -9.86
N TRP A 227 -1.30 18.16 -9.01
CA TRP A 227 -1.43 18.25 -7.56
C TRP A 227 -0.10 18.59 -6.90
N GLN A 228 -0.15 18.92 -5.61
CA GLN A 228 1.06 19.14 -4.82
C GLN A 228 1.59 17.82 -4.27
N GLU A 229 2.89 17.76 -3.96
CA GLU A 229 3.46 16.61 -3.26
C GLU A 229 2.75 16.39 -1.92
N GLY A 230 2.43 15.12 -1.62
CA GLY A 230 1.68 14.73 -0.44
C GLY A 230 0.42 13.92 -0.80
N PRO A 231 -0.51 13.75 0.15
CA PRO A 231 -1.76 13.04 -0.09
C PRO A 231 -2.61 13.74 -1.17
N VAL A 232 -2.75 13.12 -2.33
CA VAL A 232 -3.47 13.70 -3.49
C VAL A 232 -4.98 13.61 -3.33
N LEU A 233 -5.50 12.50 -2.78
CA LEU A 233 -6.94 12.28 -2.60
C LEU A 233 -7.62 13.41 -1.78
N PRO A 234 -7.09 13.84 -0.60
CA PRO A 234 -7.66 14.96 0.13
C PRO A 234 -7.68 16.27 -0.67
N GLN A 235 -6.64 16.54 -1.46
CA GLN A 235 -6.58 17.74 -2.31
C GLN A 235 -7.68 17.73 -3.38
N ILE A 236 -7.89 16.59 -4.05
CA ILE A 236 -8.97 16.42 -5.05
C ILE A 236 -10.34 16.65 -4.41
N LEU A 237 -10.62 15.97 -3.29
CA LEU A 237 -11.92 16.03 -2.63
C LEU A 237 -12.22 17.43 -2.11
N GLN A 238 -11.24 18.08 -1.48
CA GLN A 238 -11.36 19.46 -1.03
C GLN A 238 -11.64 20.42 -2.18
N TYR A 239 -10.92 20.27 -3.29
CA TYR A 239 -11.10 21.11 -4.48
C TYR A 239 -12.51 20.95 -5.06
N LEU A 240 -12.93 19.71 -5.33
CA LEU A 240 -14.21 19.42 -5.98
C LEU A 240 -15.41 19.81 -5.12
N LEU A 241 -15.37 19.52 -3.82
CA LEU A 241 -16.46 19.85 -2.91
C LEU A 241 -16.60 21.37 -2.69
N LEU A 242 -15.48 22.10 -2.67
CA LEU A 242 -15.51 23.55 -2.62
C LEU A 242 -16.05 24.14 -3.94
N GLN A 243 -15.51 23.70 -5.08
CA GLN A 243 -15.84 24.27 -6.39
C GLN A 243 -17.30 23.98 -6.79
N LYS A 244 -17.77 22.75 -6.61
CA LYS A 244 -19.13 22.34 -7.00
C LYS A 244 -20.18 22.68 -5.95
N TYR A 245 -19.87 22.51 -4.65
CA TYR A 245 -20.86 22.64 -3.58
C TYR A 245 -20.56 23.71 -2.53
N GLY A 246 -19.44 24.42 -2.62
CA GLY A 246 -19.10 25.47 -1.65
C GLY A 246 -18.78 24.92 -0.26
N VAL A 247 -18.47 23.63 -0.15
CA VAL A 247 -18.12 23.00 1.12
C VAL A 247 -16.64 23.27 1.40
N PRO A 248 -16.31 24.04 2.46
CA PRO A 248 -14.93 24.36 2.75
C PRO A 248 -14.20 23.18 3.38
N ALA A 249 -12.88 23.16 3.23
CA ALA A 249 -12.00 22.12 3.76
C ALA A 249 -12.16 21.87 5.27
N ALA A 250 -12.45 22.94 6.03
CA ALA A 250 -12.67 22.88 7.47
C ALA A 250 -13.89 22.02 7.89
N ARG A 251 -14.73 21.59 6.94
CA ARG A 251 -15.85 20.67 7.18
C ARG A 251 -15.56 19.24 6.74
N LEU A 252 -14.38 19.00 6.17
CA LEU A 252 -13.93 17.71 5.68
C LEU A 252 -12.87 17.17 6.63
N ARG A 253 -13.09 15.95 7.13
CA ARG A 253 -12.12 15.23 7.94
C ARG A 253 -11.72 13.96 7.20
N HIS A 254 -10.45 13.87 6.87
CA HIS A 254 -9.85 12.69 6.25
C HIS A 254 -9.23 11.80 7.31
N VAL A 255 -9.59 10.52 7.30
CA VAL A 255 -9.04 9.48 8.16
C VAL A 255 -8.18 8.55 7.29
N GLY A 256 -6.99 8.18 7.77
CA GLY A 256 -6.00 7.34 7.07
C GLY A 256 -4.62 7.99 6.91
N GLY A 257 -4.47 9.26 7.29
CA GLY A 257 -3.22 10.03 7.16
C GLY A 257 -2.57 10.42 8.49
N GLU A 258 -3.20 10.12 9.63
CA GLU A 258 -2.82 10.62 10.95
C GLU A 258 -1.43 10.10 11.39
N LEU A 259 -1.06 8.91 10.94
CA LEU A 259 0.24 8.31 11.22
C LEU A 259 1.34 8.74 10.23
N ALA A 260 0.98 9.43 9.15
CA ALA A 260 1.94 9.85 8.13
C ALA A 260 2.96 10.85 8.69
N ALA A 261 2.55 11.73 9.60
CA ALA A 261 3.45 12.67 10.26
C ALA A 261 4.55 11.93 11.04
N LEU A 262 4.19 10.84 11.73
CA LEU A 262 5.16 10.01 12.43
C LEU A 262 6.16 9.42 11.43
N ASP A 263 5.73 8.81 10.33
CA ASP A 263 6.68 8.26 9.34
C ASP A 263 7.50 9.33 8.59
N ALA A 264 6.95 10.53 8.41
CA ALA A 264 7.62 11.64 7.71
C ALA A 264 8.79 12.23 8.52
N GLU A 265 8.78 12.10 9.86
CA GLU A 265 9.89 12.49 10.70
C GLU A 265 11.18 11.75 10.30
N GLY A 266 12.13 12.50 9.72
CA GLY A 266 13.40 11.95 9.24
C GLY A 266 13.42 11.59 7.76
N GLU A 267 12.37 11.90 6.99
CA GLU A 267 12.31 11.75 5.52
C GLU A 267 12.83 10.39 5.02
N PRO A 268 12.30 9.27 5.51
CA PRO A 268 12.85 7.95 5.21
C PRO A 268 12.78 7.62 3.72
N GLY A 269 11.80 8.13 2.98
CA GLY A 269 11.65 7.92 1.54
C GLY A 269 12.84 8.45 0.72
N PRO A 270 13.07 9.78 0.68
CA PRO A 270 14.23 10.38 0.01
C PRO A 270 15.57 9.79 0.46
N ARG A 271 15.78 9.60 1.77
CA ARG A 271 17.04 9.04 2.29
C ARG A 271 17.26 7.60 1.87
N THR A 272 16.22 6.76 1.93
CA THR A 272 16.31 5.38 1.42
C THR A 272 16.68 5.35 -0.05
N ARG A 273 16.06 6.19 -0.89
CA ARG A 273 16.40 6.29 -2.32
C ARG A 273 17.85 6.70 -2.54
N ALA A 274 18.38 7.64 -1.75
CA ALA A 274 19.79 8.03 -1.80
C ALA A 274 20.73 6.88 -1.44
N VAL A 275 20.40 6.10 -0.40
CA VAL A 275 21.17 4.90 -0.01
C VAL A 275 21.14 3.85 -1.11
N LEU A 276 19.97 3.56 -1.69
CA LEU A 276 19.82 2.62 -2.80
C LEU A 276 20.65 3.04 -4.02
N ALA A 277 20.59 4.31 -4.42
CA ALA A 277 21.37 4.82 -5.55
C ALA A 277 22.89 4.73 -5.30
N ALA A 278 23.35 5.07 -4.09
CA ALA A 278 24.76 4.94 -3.72
C ALA A 278 25.22 3.47 -3.73
N PHE A 279 24.37 2.57 -3.24
CA PHE A 279 24.62 1.13 -3.22
C PHE A 279 24.66 0.52 -4.61
N ASP A 280 23.73 0.89 -5.51
CA ASP A 280 23.73 0.40 -6.90
C ASP A 280 25.00 0.83 -7.62
N GLY A 281 25.44 2.07 -7.42
CA GLY A 281 26.74 2.51 -7.94
C GLY A 281 27.91 1.74 -7.32
N LEU A 282 27.87 1.40 -6.02
CA LEU A 282 28.95 0.65 -5.37
C LEU A 282 28.98 -0.80 -5.88
N ARG A 283 27.81 -1.39 -6.12
CA ARG A 283 27.65 -2.72 -6.70
C ARG A 283 28.22 -2.81 -8.11
N ALA A 284 28.03 -1.78 -8.94
CA ALA A 284 28.67 -1.70 -10.25
C ALA A 284 30.19 -1.66 -10.12
N GLN A 285 30.72 -0.77 -9.28
CA GLN A 285 32.16 -0.64 -9.02
C GLN A 285 32.79 -1.94 -8.50
N LEU A 286 32.12 -2.65 -7.57
CA LEU A 286 32.57 -3.93 -7.02
C LEU A 286 32.68 -5.03 -8.08
N ARG A 287 31.75 -5.07 -9.04
CA ARG A 287 31.75 -6.05 -10.15
C ARG A 287 32.82 -5.75 -11.19
N GLU A 288 33.18 -4.49 -11.35
CA GLU A 288 34.20 -4.02 -12.27
C GLU A 288 35.62 -4.03 -11.66
N LEU A 289 35.76 -4.46 -10.40
CA LEU A 289 37.07 -4.60 -9.74
C LEU A 289 37.95 -5.62 -10.46
N GLY A 290 38.81 -5.12 -11.35
CA GLY A 290 39.83 -5.94 -11.98
C GLY A 290 40.96 -6.32 -11.02
N GLN A 291 41.73 -7.34 -11.40
CA GLN A 291 42.94 -7.80 -10.69
C GLN A 291 42.68 -8.34 -9.27
N LEU A 292 41.51 -8.94 -9.05
CA LEU A 292 41.23 -9.82 -7.93
C LEU A 292 41.51 -11.29 -8.34
N PRO A 293 41.97 -12.16 -7.41
CA PRO A 293 42.14 -13.59 -7.69
C PRO A 293 40.83 -14.30 -8.03
N LEU A 294 39.71 -13.79 -7.53
CA LEU A 294 38.35 -14.23 -7.82
C LEU A 294 37.49 -12.98 -7.98
N ASP A 295 36.75 -12.91 -9.10
CA ASP A 295 35.86 -11.79 -9.38
C ASP A 295 34.62 -11.82 -8.47
N VAL A 296 34.01 -10.65 -8.28
CA VAL A 296 32.76 -10.51 -7.53
C VAL A 296 31.59 -10.84 -8.44
N THR A 297 30.87 -11.93 -8.15
CA THR A 297 29.71 -12.39 -8.93
C THR A 297 28.44 -11.67 -8.52
N ALA A 298 28.21 -11.53 -7.22
CA ALA A 298 27.01 -10.91 -6.67
C ALA A 298 27.30 -10.05 -5.44
N VAL A 299 26.41 -9.08 -5.24
CA VAL A 299 26.42 -8.17 -4.10
C VAL A 299 24.98 -8.00 -3.65
N HIS A 300 24.70 -8.29 -2.38
CA HIS A 300 23.37 -8.29 -1.80
C HIS A 300 23.31 -7.39 -0.58
N GLY A 301 22.37 -6.44 -0.56
CA GLY A 301 22.12 -5.62 0.63
C GLY A 301 21.28 -6.38 1.65
N ILE A 302 21.73 -6.43 2.91
CA ILE A 302 21.04 -7.17 3.99
C ILE A 302 20.42 -6.28 5.06
N SER A 303 20.81 -5.00 5.14
CA SER A 303 20.19 -4.02 6.05
C SER A 303 18.71 -3.70 5.69
N PRO A 304 17.87 -3.28 6.67
CA PRO A 304 16.46 -2.96 6.45
C PRO A 304 16.19 -1.84 5.42
N VAL A 305 17.14 -0.94 5.21
CA VAL A 305 17.04 0.14 4.23
C VAL A 305 16.85 -0.41 2.80
N PHE A 306 17.42 -1.57 2.48
CA PHE A 306 17.32 -2.20 1.17
C PHE A 306 15.92 -2.78 0.89
N SER A 307 15.03 -2.79 1.87
CA SER A 307 13.62 -3.15 1.74
C SER A 307 12.68 -2.04 2.22
N TYR A 308 13.15 -0.79 2.30
CA TYR A 308 12.39 0.38 2.79
C TYR A 308 11.88 0.27 4.24
N CYS A 309 12.42 -0.65 5.04
CA CYS A 309 11.96 -0.92 6.40
C CYS A 309 12.80 -0.23 7.50
N GLU A 310 13.73 0.66 7.14
CA GLU A 310 14.58 1.37 8.11
C GLU A 310 13.89 2.67 8.57
N PRO A 311 13.51 2.82 9.85
CA PRO A 311 12.85 4.02 10.35
C PRO A 311 13.68 5.30 10.23
N PHE A 312 15.01 5.18 10.39
CA PHE A 312 15.93 6.31 10.33
C PHE A 312 17.08 6.04 9.35
N PRO A 313 16.83 6.05 8.03
CA PRO A 313 17.90 5.87 7.05
C PRO A 313 18.94 6.99 7.16
N ALA A 314 20.19 6.66 6.86
CA ALA A 314 21.30 7.62 6.88
C ALA A 314 21.01 8.83 5.97
N ALA A 315 21.26 10.03 6.47
CA ALA A 315 21.27 11.24 5.64
C ALA A 315 22.57 11.28 4.83
N ALA A 316 22.46 11.51 3.52
CA ALA A 316 23.63 11.75 2.68
C ALA A 316 24.28 13.09 3.05
N GLY A 317 25.61 13.16 3.04
CA GLY A 317 26.35 14.42 3.21
C GLY A 317 26.99 14.68 4.58
N GLY A 318 26.89 13.76 5.55
CA GLY A 318 27.68 13.82 6.80
C GLY A 318 27.29 14.99 7.71
N GLY A 319 26.35 14.74 8.64
CA GLY A 319 25.95 15.73 9.65
C GLY A 319 25.13 15.16 10.80
N ALA A 320 24.92 13.85 10.84
CA ALA A 320 24.19 13.18 11.92
C ALA A 320 25.17 12.68 12.99
N ALA A 321 24.77 12.79 14.27
CA ALA A 321 25.52 12.23 15.39
C ALA A 321 25.70 10.70 15.31
N TYR A 322 24.86 10.03 14.51
CA TYR A 322 24.93 8.59 14.24
C TYR A 322 24.59 8.32 12.77
N THR A 323 25.45 7.59 12.06
CA THR A 323 25.19 7.12 10.69
C THR A 323 25.02 5.60 10.73
N PRO A 324 23.83 5.06 10.42
CA PRO A 324 23.63 3.61 10.41
C PRO A 324 24.50 2.95 9.33
N VAL A 325 25.10 1.82 9.70
CA VAL A 325 25.93 1.02 8.80
C VAL A 325 25.05 0.18 7.87
N ASN A 326 25.25 0.34 6.56
CA ASN A 326 24.52 -0.40 5.54
C ASN A 326 25.30 -1.68 5.21
N ARG A 327 24.82 -2.83 5.69
CA ARG A 327 25.49 -4.11 5.54
C ARG A 327 25.15 -4.76 4.21
N ALA A 328 26.17 -5.30 3.54
CA ALA A 328 26.04 -6.04 2.30
C ALA A 328 26.96 -7.25 2.27
N VAL A 329 26.53 -8.25 1.52
CA VAL A 329 27.19 -9.54 1.38
C VAL A 329 27.70 -9.68 -0.07
N LEU A 330 28.95 -10.10 -0.21
CA LEU A 330 29.63 -10.32 -1.48
C LEU A 330 29.73 -11.82 -1.78
N GLU A 331 29.43 -12.21 -3.00
CA GLU A 331 29.73 -13.53 -3.51
C GLU A 331 30.87 -13.43 -4.53
N LEU A 332 31.83 -14.34 -4.41
CA LEU A 332 32.96 -14.45 -5.32
C LEU A 332 32.75 -15.63 -6.27
N THR A 333 33.45 -15.63 -7.40
CA THR A 333 33.44 -16.75 -8.34
C THR A 333 33.85 -18.05 -7.65
N TYR A 334 33.18 -19.15 -8.00
CA TYR A 334 33.43 -20.46 -7.40
C TYR A 334 34.90 -20.87 -7.55
N SER A 335 35.49 -21.38 -6.46
CA SER A 335 36.85 -21.90 -6.44
C SER A 335 36.95 -23.08 -5.49
N GLY A 336 37.64 -24.14 -5.90
CA GLY A 336 37.94 -25.28 -5.02
C GLY A 336 39.12 -25.03 -4.07
N LYS A 337 39.85 -23.90 -4.24
CA LYS A 337 41.13 -23.63 -3.56
C LYS A 337 40.98 -23.08 -2.13
N TRP A 338 39.76 -22.96 -1.61
CA TRP A 338 39.55 -22.50 -0.24
C TRP A 338 40.06 -23.53 0.77
N PRO A 339 40.75 -23.12 1.86
CA PRO A 339 41.22 -24.03 2.90
C PRO A 339 40.11 -24.88 3.54
N GLY A 340 40.47 -26.06 4.06
CA GLY A 340 39.57 -26.96 4.79
C GLY A 340 39.60 -26.78 6.31
N ASP A 341 40.47 -25.88 6.79
CA ASP A 341 40.58 -25.45 8.18
C ASP A 341 39.93 -24.06 8.34
N LEU A 342 39.27 -23.81 9.48
CA LEU A 342 38.48 -22.60 9.68
C LEU A 342 39.35 -21.35 9.83
N GLU A 343 40.47 -21.43 10.55
CA GLU A 343 41.37 -20.29 10.75
C GLU A 343 42.07 -19.93 9.44
N ALA A 344 42.59 -20.93 8.73
CA ALA A 344 43.17 -20.73 7.41
C ALA A 344 42.14 -20.15 6.41
N PHE A 345 40.89 -20.60 6.47
CA PHE A 345 39.80 -20.07 5.65
C PHE A 345 39.54 -18.59 5.94
N ARG A 346 39.44 -18.20 7.22
CA ARG A 346 39.24 -16.81 7.64
C ARG A 346 40.42 -15.91 7.30
N CYS A 347 41.65 -16.41 7.44
CA CYS A 347 42.85 -15.70 7.03
C CYS A 347 42.83 -15.39 5.52
N LEU A 348 42.46 -16.37 4.68
CA LEU A 348 42.30 -16.14 3.25
C LEU A 348 41.17 -15.14 2.94
N LYS A 349 40.05 -15.22 3.67
CA LYS A 349 38.94 -14.28 3.54
C LYS A 349 39.37 -12.84 3.88
N ALA A 350 40.14 -12.66 4.95
CA ALA A 350 40.73 -11.36 5.32
C ALA A 350 41.70 -10.83 4.26
N ALA A 351 42.47 -11.71 3.61
CA ALA A 351 43.32 -11.31 2.49
C ALA A 351 42.50 -10.79 1.29
N PHE A 352 41.35 -11.39 0.99
CA PHE A 352 40.41 -10.84 0.00
C PHE A 352 39.83 -9.48 0.44
N HIS A 353 39.47 -9.31 1.72
CA HIS A 353 39.01 -8.02 2.24
C HIS A 353 40.06 -6.91 2.04
N LEU A 354 41.34 -7.19 2.34
CA LEU A 354 42.45 -6.25 2.10
C LEU A 354 42.56 -5.85 0.62
N GLN A 355 42.51 -6.83 -0.29
CA GLN A 355 42.59 -6.56 -1.71
C GLN A 355 41.38 -5.76 -2.21
N ILE A 356 40.16 -6.11 -1.80
CA ILE A 356 38.96 -5.36 -2.17
C ILE A 356 39.07 -3.90 -1.69
N ALA A 357 39.47 -3.68 -0.44
CA ALA A 357 39.65 -2.33 0.11
C ALA A 357 40.71 -1.52 -0.66
N GLU A 358 41.87 -2.13 -0.95
CA GLU A 358 42.95 -1.50 -1.70
C GLU A 358 42.52 -1.14 -3.14
N ARG A 359 41.80 -2.04 -3.81
CA ARG A 359 41.34 -1.83 -5.19
C ARG A 359 40.27 -0.75 -5.27
N LEU A 360 39.30 -0.74 -4.37
CA LEU A 360 38.30 0.32 -4.29
C LEU A 360 38.94 1.69 -4.06
N LYS A 361 39.98 1.75 -3.22
CA LYS A 361 40.75 2.98 -2.97
C LYS A 361 41.54 3.42 -4.20
N LYS A 362 42.19 2.51 -4.92
CA LYS A 362 43.02 2.84 -6.09
C LYS A 362 42.21 3.16 -7.34
N GLN A 363 41.18 2.38 -7.66
CA GLN A 363 40.42 2.53 -8.91
C GLN A 363 39.33 3.59 -8.82
N TYR A 364 38.67 3.72 -7.66
CA TYR A 364 37.51 4.59 -7.50
C TYR A 364 37.70 5.69 -6.45
N SER A 365 38.90 5.83 -5.86
CA SER A 365 39.21 6.82 -4.82
C SER A 365 38.25 6.79 -3.62
N LEU A 366 37.68 5.62 -3.32
CA LEU A 366 36.77 5.45 -2.19
C LEU A 366 37.56 5.26 -0.89
N PRO A 367 37.24 5.99 0.20
CA PRO A 367 37.79 5.68 1.50
C PRO A 367 37.31 4.32 1.98
N THR A 368 38.24 3.43 2.29
CA THR A 368 37.99 2.05 2.72
C THR A 368 38.83 1.69 3.94
N GLN A 369 38.29 0.81 4.78
CA GLN A 369 38.99 0.20 5.89
C GLN A 369 38.70 -1.31 5.88
N ALA A 370 39.74 -2.12 5.77
CA ALA A 370 39.61 -3.58 5.84
C ALA A 370 39.77 -4.08 7.27
N TYR A 371 38.98 -5.10 7.60
CA TYR A 371 39.04 -5.89 8.83
C TYR A 371 39.10 -7.38 8.46
N ASP A 372 39.31 -8.22 9.47
CA ASP A 372 39.30 -9.69 9.33
C ASP A 372 37.98 -10.23 8.76
N SER A 373 36.87 -9.68 9.24
CA SER A 373 35.50 -10.14 9.01
C SER A 373 34.78 -9.38 7.90
N HIS A 374 35.19 -8.16 7.58
CA HIS A 374 34.49 -7.28 6.65
C HIS A 374 35.37 -6.14 6.11
N VAL A 375 34.84 -5.37 5.16
CA VAL A 375 35.40 -4.11 4.65
C VAL A 375 34.38 -2.99 4.83
N ASP A 376 34.75 -1.91 5.50
CA ASP A 376 33.93 -0.70 5.56
C ASP A 376 34.33 0.25 4.42
N VAL A 377 33.33 0.78 3.71
CA VAL A 377 33.47 1.67 2.56
C VAL A 377 32.63 2.92 2.79
N LEU A 378 33.24 4.09 2.71
CA LEU A 378 32.54 5.38 2.76
C LEU A 378 32.24 5.84 1.33
N LYS A 379 30.96 6.00 1.00
CA LYS A 379 30.53 6.50 -0.31
C LYS A 379 29.38 7.49 -0.16
N ASN A 380 29.52 8.69 -0.73
CA ASN A 380 28.52 9.76 -0.65
C ASN A 380 28.11 10.12 0.79
N GLY A 381 29.03 10.00 1.76
CA GLY A 381 28.76 10.20 3.19
C GLY A 381 28.01 9.04 3.86
N LEU A 382 27.84 7.90 3.19
CA LEU A 382 27.18 6.69 3.70
C LEU A 382 28.21 5.59 3.93
N VAL A 383 28.07 4.85 5.04
CA VAL A 383 28.94 3.73 5.38
C VAL A 383 28.32 2.42 4.90
N PHE A 384 29.08 1.67 4.11
CA PHE A 384 28.73 0.32 3.66
C PHE A 384 29.70 -0.70 4.25
N ARG A 385 29.17 -1.72 4.93
CA ARG A 385 29.95 -2.84 5.48
C ARG A 385 29.80 -4.06 4.59
N LEU A 386 30.88 -4.45 3.93
CA LEU A 386 30.93 -5.55 2.97
C LEU A 386 31.51 -6.81 3.61
N GLN A 387 30.81 -7.93 3.54
CA GLN A 387 31.24 -9.21 4.07
C GLN A 387 31.21 -10.26 2.97
N ILE A 388 32.28 -11.03 2.80
CA ILE A 388 32.28 -12.14 1.83
C ILE A 388 31.40 -13.29 2.37
N ALA A 389 30.46 -13.77 1.57
CA ALA A 389 29.71 -14.99 1.83
C ALA A 389 30.35 -16.17 1.11
N HIS A 390 30.47 -17.28 1.82
CA HIS A 390 30.93 -18.52 1.23
C HIS A 390 30.34 -19.73 1.99
N PRO A 391 29.59 -20.62 1.31
CA PRO A 391 28.90 -21.74 1.98
C PRO A 391 29.81 -22.66 2.78
N LYS A 392 31.07 -22.83 2.34
CA LYS A 392 32.06 -23.65 3.05
C LYS A 392 32.33 -23.18 4.47
N GLU A 393 32.26 -21.88 4.76
CA GLU A 393 32.49 -21.37 6.11
C GLU A 393 31.43 -21.87 7.08
N ILE A 394 30.16 -21.92 6.65
CA ILE A 394 29.05 -22.48 7.44
C ILE A 394 29.30 -23.97 7.70
N THR A 395 29.71 -24.73 6.67
CA THR A 395 30.02 -26.16 6.81
C THR A 395 31.19 -26.41 7.78
N LEU A 396 32.22 -25.56 7.74
CA LEU A 396 33.36 -25.65 8.66
C LEU A 396 32.95 -25.31 10.10
N LEU A 397 32.09 -24.32 10.30
CA LEU A 397 31.57 -23.96 11.62
C LEU A 397 30.67 -25.04 12.23
N ARG A 398 29.97 -25.82 11.41
CA ARG A 398 29.17 -26.96 11.87
C ARG A 398 30.02 -28.18 12.22
N ARG A 399 31.27 -28.25 11.74
CA ARG A 399 32.15 -29.41 11.91
C ARG A 399 32.75 -29.40 13.32
N GLN A 400 32.40 -30.41 14.11
CA GLN A 400 33.02 -30.67 15.42
C GLN A 400 33.63 -32.06 15.45
N VAL A 401 34.77 -32.22 16.13
CA VAL A 401 35.42 -33.52 16.32
C VAL A 401 35.21 -33.95 17.77
N GLU A 402 34.36 -34.95 17.99
CA GLU A 402 34.15 -35.56 19.31
C GLU A 402 34.76 -36.96 19.29
N GLY A 403 35.80 -37.19 20.09
CA GLY A 403 36.43 -38.51 20.21
C GLY A 403 37.01 -39.07 18.91
N GLY A 404 37.46 -38.21 17.99
CA GLY A 404 37.97 -38.60 16.67
C GLY A 404 36.91 -38.80 15.59
N VAL A 405 35.63 -38.69 15.92
CA VAL A 405 34.52 -38.74 14.95
C VAL A 405 34.07 -37.32 14.60
N VAL A 406 33.97 -37.04 13.30
CA VAL A 406 33.42 -35.78 12.80
C VAL A 406 31.90 -35.81 12.95
N LYS A 407 31.35 -34.91 13.77
CA LYS A 407 29.91 -34.65 13.87
C LYS A 407 29.60 -33.27 13.30
N PHE A 408 28.45 -33.15 12.65
CA PHE A 408 27.93 -31.88 12.19
C PHE A 408 26.85 -31.41 13.16
N LYS A 409 27.11 -30.32 13.88
CA LYS A 409 26.18 -29.73 14.84
C LYS A 409 26.09 -28.23 14.60
N GLU A 410 24.88 -27.71 14.63
CA GLU A 410 24.67 -26.26 14.51
C GLU A 410 25.21 -25.55 15.76
N SER A 411 26.09 -24.57 15.52
CA SER A 411 26.55 -23.60 16.51
C SER A 411 25.82 -22.27 16.33
N ALA A 412 25.73 -21.46 17.38
CA ALA A 412 25.12 -20.13 17.29
C ALA A 412 25.77 -19.26 16.18
N GLU A 413 27.09 -19.36 16.02
CA GLU A 413 27.84 -18.66 14.97
C GLU A 413 27.49 -19.19 13.57
N SER A 414 27.33 -20.51 13.40
CA SER A 414 26.92 -21.09 12.12
C SER A 414 25.51 -20.66 11.70
N VAL A 415 24.58 -20.58 12.65
CA VAL A 415 23.19 -20.15 12.42
C VAL A 415 23.16 -18.67 12.06
N GLU A 416 23.91 -17.83 12.77
CA GLU A 416 24.01 -16.41 12.47
C GLU A 416 24.64 -16.16 11.08
N LEU A 417 25.72 -16.84 10.74
CA LEU A 417 26.36 -16.70 9.43
C LEU A 417 25.43 -17.15 8.30
N GLU A 418 24.72 -18.25 8.46
CA GLU A 418 23.72 -18.71 7.49
C GLU A 418 22.54 -17.74 7.37
N ARG A 419 22.07 -17.18 8.49
CA ARG A 419 21.05 -16.13 8.50
C ARG A 419 21.49 -14.94 7.66
N GLU A 420 22.70 -14.43 7.88
CA GLU A 420 23.20 -13.22 7.22
C GLU A 420 23.55 -13.43 5.76
N THR A 421 24.14 -14.58 5.41
CA THR A 421 24.68 -14.82 4.07
C THR A 421 23.70 -15.54 3.14
N VAL A 422 22.68 -16.23 3.67
CA VAL A 422 21.73 -17.02 2.85
C VAL A 422 20.30 -16.50 3.02
N ALA A 423 19.81 -16.38 4.26
CA ALA A 423 18.40 -16.05 4.50
C ALA A 423 18.09 -14.56 4.24
N LEU A 424 18.90 -13.64 4.79
CA LEU A 424 18.67 -12.20 4.66
C LEU A 424 18.71 -11.69 3.21
N PRO A 425 19.66 -12.09 2.34
CA PRO A 425 19.66 -11.67 0.94
C PRO A 425 18.35 -12.01 0.21
N ARG A 426 17.83 -13.23 0.45
CA ARG A 426 16.56 -13.69 -0.14
C ARG A 426 15.38 -12.91 0.42
N LEU A 427 15.34 -12.75 1.75
CA LEU A 427 14.28 -12.00 2.43
C LEU A 427 14.23 -10.54 1.97
N ARG A 428 15.36 -9.83 1.95
CA ARG A 428 15.42 -8.42 1.53
C ARG A 428 15.01 -8.25 0.07
N GLY A 429 15.44 -9.16 -0.82
CA GLY A 429 15.00 -9.17 -2.21
C GLY A 429 13.47 -9.32 -2.34
N ALA A 430 12.88 -10.27 -1.60
CA ALA A 430 11.43 -10.49 -1.61
C ALA A 430 10.65 -9.27 -1.07
N LEU A 431 11.09 -8.71 0.06
CA LEU A 431 10.45 -7.54 0.68
C LEU A 431 10.60 -6.27 -0.17
N HIS A 432 11.73 -6.09 -0.85
CA HIS A 432 11.90 -5.01 -1.83
C HIS A 432 10.95 -5.15 -3.01
N GLY A 433 10.75 -6.38 -3.50
CA GLY A 433 9.72 -6.68 -4.50
C GLY A 433 8.31 -6.36 -4.00
N LEU A 434 8.01 -6.66 -2.73
CA LEU A 434 6.73 -6.35 -2.12
C LEU A 434 6.49 -4.84 -2.03
N GLN A 435 7.48 -4.06 -1.60
CA GLN A 435 7.39 -2.59 -1.56
C GLN A 435 7.06 -1.99 -2.93
N ARG A 436 7.63 -2.54 -4.01
CA ARG A 436 7.36 -2.06 -5.37
C ARG A 436 5.91 -2.28 -5.80
N ARG A 437 5.27 -3.34 -5.29
CA ARG A 437 3.86 -3.65 -5.56
C ARG A 437 2.91 -2.92 -4.63
N HIS A 438 3.31 -2.72 -3.37
CA HIS A 438 2.49 -2.11 -2.33
C HIS A 438 3.26 -0.98 -1.65
N PRO A 439 3.12 0.27 -2.11
CA PRO A 439 3.88 1.41 -1.60
C PRO A 439 3.72 1.66 -0.09
N GLY A 440 2.59 1.25 0.51
CA GLY A 440 2.34 1.37 1.95
C GLY A 440 3.15 0.42 2.85
N PHE A 441 3.70 -0.67 2.31
CA PHE A 441 4.38 -1.71 3.10
C PHE A 441 5.52 -1.15 3.96
N GLY A 442 6.43 -0.39 3.35
CA GLY A 442 7.64 0.13 4.01
C GLY A 442 7.31 1.08 5.14
N ALA A 443 6.33 1.98 4.93
CA ALA A 443 5.84 2.89 5.96
C ALA A 443 5.23 2.10 7.13
N THR A 444 4.40 1.10 6.86
CA THR A 444 3.81 0.23 7.89
C THR A 444 4.88 -0.50 8.70
N ALA A 445 5.91 -1.06 8.04
CA ALA A 445 7.01 -1.74 8.73
C ALA A 445 7.82 -0.78 9.62
N ARG A 446 8.07 0.45 9.16
CA ARG A 446 8.77 1.48 9.94
C ARG A 446 7.95 1.94 11.14
N LEU A 447 6.66 2.21 10.95
CA LEU A 447 5.74 2.59 12.02
C LEU A 447 5.62 1.49 13.08
N LEU A 448 5.50 0.22 12.68
CA LEU A 448 5.47 -0.90 13.61
C LEU A 448 6.75 -0.99 14.44
N ARG A 449 7.91 -0.84 13.79
CA ARG A 449 9.22 -0.85 14.49
C ARG A 449 9.35 0.33 15.45
N ARG A 450 8.89 1.53 15.06
CA ARG A 450 8.85 2.71 15.93
C ARG A 450 7.92 2.51 17.11
N TRP A 451 6.75 1.92 16.90
CA TRP A 451 5.81 1.59 17.95
C TRP A 451 6.44 0.63 18.96
N LEU A 452 7.05 -0.47 18.52
CA LEU A 452 7.78 -1.39 19.41
C LEU A 452 8.93 -0.69 20.17
N ALA A 453 9.66 0.20 19.51
CA ALA A 453 10.74 0.96 20.15
C ALA A 453 10.20 1.91 21.23
N SER A 454 9.05 2.55 21.00
CA SER A 454 8.39 3.42 21.99
C SER A 454 7.92 2.67 23.24
N HIS A 455 7.67 1.36 23.12
CA HIS A 455 7.35 0.46 24.24
C HIS A 455 8.59 -0.25 24.82
N LEU A 456 9.80 0.13 24.40
CA LEU A 456 11.06 -0.51 24.80
C LEU A 456 11.16 -2.01 24.45
N LEU A 457 10.35 -2.47 23.49
CA LEU A 457 10.29 -3.87 23.08
C LEU A 457 11.23 -4.20 21.92
N ALA A 458 11.66 -3.19 21.14
CA ALA A 458 12.46 -3.39 19.93
C ALA A 458 13.72 -4.27 20.11
N PRO A 459 14.50 -4.20 21.21
CA PRO A 459 15.68 -5.05 21.39
C PRO A 459 15.36 -6.54 21.58
N HIS A 460 14.13 -6.87 21.98
CA HIS A 460 13.70 -8.25 22.23
C HIS A 460 13.23 -8.97 20.98
N PHE A 461 13.04 -8.24 19.88
CA PHE A 461 12.56 -8.77 18.61
C PHE A 461 13.59 -8.61 17.51
N ALA A 462 13.71 -9.62 16.66
CA ALA A 462 14.54 -9.51 15.46
C ALA A 462 14.02 -8.37 14.56
N PRO A 463 14.88 -7.52 13.98
CA PRO A 463 14.45 -6.43 13.09
C PRO A 463 13.60 -6.90 11.90
N GLU A 464 13.82 -8.13 11.45
CA GLU A 464 13.10 -8.78 10.36
C GLU A 464 11.64 -9.08 10.72
N LEU A 465 11.33 -9.30 12.00
CA LEU A 465 9.98 -9.66 12.44
C LEU A 465 8.97 -8.58 12.09
N CYS A 466 9.32 -7.31 12.31
CA CYS A 466 8.45 -6.17 11.96
C CYS A 466 8.13 -6.16 10.47
N ALA A 467 9.14 -6.39 9.64
CA ALA A 467 8.98 -6.43 8.20
C ALA A 467 8.15 -7.63 7.74
N LEU A 468 8.33 -8.80 8.36
CA LEU A 468 7.53 -9.99 8.07
C LEU A 468 6.06 -9.85 8.50
N LEU A 469 5.80 -9.27 9.68
CA LEU A 469 4.45 -8.99 10.16
C LEU A 469 3.73 -7.97 9.24
N ALA A 470 4.42 -6.89 8.88
CA ALA A 470 3.90 -5.91 7.94
C ALA A 470 3.67 -6.53 6.55
N ALA A 471 4.56 -7.42 6.10
CA ALA A 471 4.42 -8.12 4.82
C ALA A 471 3.21 -9.06 4.83
N ALA A 472 3.01 -9.80 5.92
CA ALA A 472 1.83 -10.65 6.10
C ALA A 472 0.54 -9.82 6.07
N ALA A 473 0.49 -8.69 6.76
CA ALA A 473 -0.67 -7.80 6.72
C ALA A 473 -0.93 -7.22 5.32
N THR A 474 0.13 -6.84 4.59
CA THR A 474 0.02 -6.29 3.23
C THR A 474 -0.47 -7.33 2.22
N GLN A 475 0.08 -8.54 2.27
CA GLN A 475 -0.32 -9.63 1.38
C GLN A 475 -1.76 -10.11 1.65
N ARG A 476 -2.21 -10.05 2.91
CA ARG A 476 -3.60 -10.33 3.32
C ARG A 476 -4.60 -9.26 2.88
N ALA A 477 -4.14 -8.08 2.49
CA ALA A 477 -4.99 -7.02 1.95
C ALA A 477 -5.18 -7.15 0.43
N GLY A 478 -4.20 -7.72 -0.28
CA GLY A 478 -4.22 -7.95 -1.73
C GLY A 478 -4.80 -9.31 -2.18
N GLY A 479 -5.09 -10.20 -1.23
CA GLY A 479 -5.86 -11.42 -1.45
C GLY A 479 -6.52 -11.80 -0.14
N ALA A 480 -7.79 -12.24 -0.19
CA ALA A 480 -8.52 -12.91 0.88
C ALA A 480 -7.98 -12.69 2.30
N ARG A 481 -8.60 -11.79 3.09
CA ARG A 481 -8.29 -11.54 4.51
C ARG A 481 -8.27 -12.85 5.30
N ALA A 482 -7.11 -13.47 5.39
CA ALA A 482 -6.96 -14.80 5.95
C ALA A 482 -5.86 -14.84 7.01
N GLY A 483 -6.20 -15.36 8.18
CA GLY A 483 -5.24 -15.78 9.20
C GLY A 483 -5.27 -14.97 10.50
N ALA A 484 -6.40 -14.97 11.20
CA ALA A 484 -6.39 -14.87 12.66
C ALA A 484 -6.31 -16.29 13.22
N GLU A 485 -5.09 -16.84 13.34
CA GLU A 485 -4.79 -17.92 14.27
C GLU A 485 -3.31 -17.81 14.65
N ARG A 486 -3.05 -17.74 15.97
CA ARG A 486 -1.76 -17.53 16.68
C ARG A 486 -1.34 -16.09 16.99
N ALA A 487 -2.25 -15.32 17.58
CA ALA A 487 -1.89 -14.25 18.52
C ALA A 487 -2.66 -14.41 19.85
N ALA A 488 -2.82 -15.66 20.28
CA ALA A 488 -3.10 -16.02 21.66
C ALA A 488 -1.95 -16.92 22.12
N LEU A 489 -0.84 -16.27 22.47
CA LEU A 489 0.16 -16.66 23.47
C LEU A 489 1.16 -15.51 23.61
#